data_AF-G4YRS3-F1
#
_entry.id   AF-G4YRS3-F1
#
_cell.length_a   1.000
_cell.length_b   1.000
_cell.length_c   1.000
_cell.angle_alpha   90.00
_cell.angle_beta   90.00
_cell.angle_gamma   90.00
#
_symmetry.space_group_name_H-M   'P 1'
#
loop_
_entity.id
_entity.type
_entity.pdbx_description
1 polymer ?
#
loop_
_entity_poly.entity_id
_entity_poly.type
_entity_poly.pdbx_seq_one_letter_code
_entity_poly.pdbx_strand_id
1 'polypeptide(L)'
;MARRHDVDVNDIDLEEEQLDTDDLEAAGCAVCALGAHRPRLPVAPQVQLPASGAPVHSVTALVADAHTLQRENQELRAEYELVSAHNAGLATHASVLHDRNLAILHRAREGYRQGMIRLEQALLSREHAERDYAVLEDRVADFRARAERADAAEALLRAERGSSTEQYRERDDARAERDDLRVDLAAAQAALAPVQARRDAAVTERDRARQAVAALEQRRDAAVAERDQARQALTALEQQRAPVDEELRAARASLSQSRMEIEAAQNLNVPLQDGLRRVNALLVAHAEELRRGATRIHELEESVATATTLRVAAESEMARAQAGELCATSRAAQYRAGWLSTRRSSQQRRGAVGAQTHRLSARVAELEEERDLAIRERDERAVAWRRMLRDARRGRELARRVRDELADRLAGVVTRVGGQIDTADLVRRLEATFTAEIDGAIPLPPAIPTSAAVPVASAVPVPAPTASSSGARADSSASTAGSTTGASPPAGPSGSRPVPTSSAA
;
A
#
# COMPACT_ATOMS: atom_id res chain seq x y z
N MET A 1 7.08 -9.06 21.39
CA MET A 1 7.51 -7.89 22.19
C MET A 1 8.73 -7.25 21.54
N ALA A 2 8.54 -6.59 20.40
CA ALA A 2 9.62 -5.87 19.72
C ALA A 2 9.82 -4.51 20.40
N ARG A 3 11.07 -4.21 20.75
CA ARG A 3 11.47 -3.02 21.50
C ARG A 3 11.12 -1.78 20.71
N ARG A 4 10.25 -0.95 21.29
CA ARG A 4 10.03 0.45 20.86
C ARG A 4 11.40 1.11 20.76
N HIS A 5 11.83 1.45 19.55
CA HIS A 5 12.89 2.43 19.38
C HIS A 5 12.22 3.76 19.65
N ASP A 6 12.38 4.22 20.89
CA ASP A 6 12.13 5.60 21.24
C ASP A 6 13.05 6.41 20.31
N VAL A 7 12.42 7.22 19.44
CA VAL A 7 13.13 8.20 18.62
C VAL A 7 13.90 9.06 19.61
N ASP A 8 15.22 8.94 19.60
CA ASP A 8 16.08 9.72 20.46
C ASP A 8 15.86 11.19 20.08
N VAL A 9 15.73 12.06 21.08
CA VAL A 9 15.56 13.50 20.89
C VAL A 9 16.73 14.10 20.08
N ASN A 10 17.84 13.35 19.97
CA ASN A 10 19.02 13.67 19.18
C ASN A 10 18.90 13.37 17.66
N ASP A 11 17.87 12.65 17.19
CA ASP A 11 17.66 12.39 15.74
C ASP A 11 16.84 13.49 15.05
N ILE A 12 16.39 14.49 15.81
CA ILE A 12 15.88 15.73 15.26
C ILE A 12 17.07 16.66 15.12
N ASP A 13 17.68 16.66 13.93
CA ASP A 13 18.53 17.77 13.48
C ASP A 13 17.66 19.04 13.45
N LEU A 14 17.46 19.62 14.63
CA LEU A 14 17.13 21.03 14.76
C LEU A 14 18.42 21.71 14.31
N GLU A 15 18.53 21.99 13.02
CA GLU A 15 19.35 23.09 12.57
C GLU A 15 18.91 24.27 13.44
N GLU A 16 19.73 24.58 14.46
CA GLU A 16 19.67 25.83 15.18
C GLU A 16 19.98 26.89 14.14
N GLU A 17 18.97 27.24 13.35
CA GLU A 17 18.95 28.40 12.50
C GLU A 17 19.06 29.54 13.49
N GLN A 18 20.33 29.90 13.71
CA GLN A 18 20.82 30.87 14.64
C GLN A 18 19.89 32.07 14.50
N LEU A 19 19.00 32.24 15.49
CA LEU A 19 18.08 33.37 15.50
C LEU A 19 18.97 34.57 15.28
N ASP A 20 18.79 35.21 14.13
CA ASP A 20 19.61 36.31 13.65
C ASP A 20 19.47 37.45 14.66
N THR A 21 20.31 37.41 15.68
CA THR A 21 20.30 38.33 16.83
C THR A 21 20.88 39.68 16.42
N ASP A 22 21.49 39.75 15.23
CA ASP A 22 21.93 40.99 14.60
C ASP A 22 20.75 41.95 14.36
N ASP A 23 19.51 41.44 14.20
CA ASP A 23 18.30 42.27 14.16
C ASP A 23 18.05 42.97 15.52
N LEU A 24 18.37 42.35 16.66
CA LEU A 24 18.10 42.88 18.00
C LEU A 24 19.07 43.99 18.43
N GLU A 25 20.32 43.97 17.95
CA GLU A 25 21.36 44.91 18.38
C GLU A 25 21.57 46.12 17.44
N ALA A 26 21.13 46.08 16.19
CA ALA A 26 21.60 47.03 15.16
C ALA A 26 21.01 48.47 15.17
N ALA A 27 20.19 48.88 16.13
CA ALA A 27 19.78 50.29 16.21
C ALA A 27 19.44 50.71 17.64
N GLY A 28 20.47 51.02 18.43
CA GLY A 28 20.30 51.78 19.66
C GLY A 28 19.52 53.05 19.38
N CYS A 29 18.26 53.10 19.84
CA CYS A 29 17.44 54.29 19.70
C CYS A 29 18.11 55.45 20.44
N ALA A 30 18.45 56.52 19.72
CA ALA A 30 19.05 57.72 20.31
C ALA A 30 18.17 58.30 21.44
N VAL A 31 16.85 58.15 21.38
CA VAL A 31 15.92 58.61 22.42
C VAL A 31 15.99 57.74 23.68
N CYS A 32 16.17 56.42 23.54
CA CYS A 32 16.41 55.51 24.66
C CYS A 32 17.80 55.74 25.29
N ALA A 33 18.80 56.09 24.49
CA ALA A 33 20.16 56.38 24.95
C ALA A 33 20.32 57.76 25.60
N LEU A 34 19.52 58.77 25.18
CA LEU A 34 19.66 60.16 25.65
C LEU A 34 18.97 60.46 26.98
N GLY A 35 18.15 59.55 27.52
CA GLY A 35 17.46 59.73 28.79
C GLY A 35 16.42 60.86 28.74
N ALA A 36 15.15 60.52 29.03
CA ALA A 36 14.04 61.47 29.01
C ALA A 36 14.31 62.70 29.89
N HIS A 37 14.76 63.79 29.29
CA HIS A 37 14.88 65.08 29.97
C HIS A 37 13.47 65.61 30.16
N ARG A 38 13.00 65.58 31.42
CA ARG A 38 11.69 66.12 31.79
C ARG A 38 11.75 67.64 31.66
N PRO A 39 11.01 68.26 30.73
CA PRO A 39 10.96 69.71 30.62
C PRO A 39 10.38 70.27 31.92
N ARG A 40 11.05 71.26 32.53
CA ARG A 40 10.52 71.97 33.69
C ARG A 40 9.37 72.85 33.23
N LEU A 41 8.28 72.86 34.00
CA LEU A 41 7.21 73.84 33.81
C LEU A 41 7.76 75.24 34.10
N PRO A 42 7.36 76.26 33.31
CA PRO A 42 7.86 77.60 33.53
C PRO A 42 7.35 78.18 34.85
N VAL A 43 8.22 78.94 35.52
CA VAL A 43 7.89 79.72 36.71
C VAL A 43 6.97 80.88 36.32
N ALA A 44 6.06 81.29 37.22
CA ALA A 44 5.14 82.40 36.99
C ALA A 44 5.85 83.68 36.48
N PRO A 45 5.21 84.49 35.62
CA PRO A 45 5.83 85.67 35.01
C PRO A 45 6.35 86.63 36.08
N GLN A 46 7.57 87.16 35.88
CA GLN A 46 8.22 88.03 36.86
C GLN A 46 7.60 89.44 36.90
N VAL A 47 6.83 89.79 35.88
CA VAL A 47 6.21 91.11 35.69
C VAL A 47 4.71 91.04 36.02
N GLN A 48 4.27 91.83 37.01
CA GLN A 48 2.86 92.01 37.33
C GLN A 48 2.29 93.19 36.56
N LEU A 49 1.43 92.93 35.58
CA LEU A 49 0.74 93.97 34.84
C LEU A 49 -0.23 94.75 35.77
N PRO A 50 -0.32 96.09 35.64
CA PRO A 50 -1.34 96.86 36.34
C PRO A 50 -2.74 96.38 35.95
N ALA A 51 -3.67 96.36 36.92
CA ALA A 51 -5.06 96.04 36.64
C ALA A 51 -5.65 97.04 35.62
N SER A 52 -6.54 96.56 34.75
CA SER A 52 -7.20 97.38 33.73
C SER A 52 -7.84 98.63 34.37
N GLY A 53 -7.39 99.82 33.98
CA GLY A 53 -7.85 101.11 34.50
C GLY A 53 -6.99 101.74 35.59
N ALA A 54 -5.90 101.10 36.03
CA ALA A 54 -4.96 101.67 36.99
C ALA A 54 -4.10 102.80 36.38
N PRO A 55 -3.76 103.87 37.14
CA PRO A 55 -2.90 104.96 36.65
C PRO A 55 -1.50 104.46 36.27
N VAL A 56 -1.07 104.73 35.04
CA VAL A 56 0.29 104.42 34.58
C VAL A 56 1.22 105.55 35.02
N HIS A 57 2.10 105.26 35.98
CA HIS A 57 2.99 106.26 36.59
C HIS A 57 4.19 106.60 35.69
N SER A 58 4.48 105.77 34.68
CA SER A 58 5.50 106.02 33.67
C SER A 58 5.26 105.19 32.41
N VAL A 59 5.16 105.83 31.25
CA VAL A 59 5.04 105.17 29.94
C VAL A 59 6.30 104.37 29.61
N THR A 60 7.48 104.85 30.01
CA THR A 60 8.75 104.14 29.75
C THR A 60 8.88 102.86 30.56
N ALA A 61 8.36 102.82 31.80
CA ALA A 61 8.33 101.60 32.60
C ALA A 61 7.37 100.55 32.00
N LEU A 62 6.18 100.98 31.57
CA LEU A 62 5.20 100.09 30.93
C LEU A 62 5.75 99.49 29.61
N VAL A 63 6.48 100.27 28.82
CA VAL A 63 7.13 99.79 27.59
C VAL A 63 8.25 98.79 27.91
N ALA A 64 9.03 99.01 28.98
CA ALA A 64 10.06 98.07 29.42
C ALA A 64 9.47 96.75 29.93
N ASP A 65 8.36 96.80 30.67
CA ASP A 65 7.59 95.65 31.14
C ASP A 65 7.00 94.86 29.96
N ALA A 66 6.42 95.55 28.97
CA ALA A 66 5.90 94.93 27.76
C ALA A 66 7.00 94.22 26.93
N HIS A 67 8.18 94.83 26.79
CA HIS A 67 9.32 94.20 26.13
C HIS A 67 9.89 92.99 26.92
N THR A 68 9.75 93.00 28.24
CA THR A 68 10.18 91.87 29.09
C THR A 68 9.20 90.71 28.97
N LEU A 69 7.89 90.96 29.05
CA LEU A 69 6.85 89.97 28.78
C LEU A 69 6.92 89.42 27.34
N GLN A 70 7.26 90.26 26.36
CA GLN A 70 7.46 89.80 24.99
C GLN A 70 8.63 88.81 24.88
N ARG A 71 9.74 89.04 25.59
CA ARG A 71 10.87 88.11 25.65
C ARG A 71 10.50 86.82 26.38
N GLU A 72 9.86 86.91 27.54
CA GLU A 72 9.37 85.72 28.27
C GLU A 72 8.39 84.90 27.42
N ASN A 73 7.48 85.54 26.67
CA ASN A 73 6.56 84.84 25.79
C ASN A 73 7.26 84.16 24.60
N GLN A 74 8.33 84.76 24.08
CA GLN A 74 9.16 84.16 23.03
C GLN A 74 9.93 82.95 23.56
N GLU A 75 10.49 83.02 24.77
CA GLU A 75 11.18 81.90 25.43
C GLU A 75 10.22 80.73 25.69
N LEU A 76 9.03 81.00 26.24
CA LEU A 76 7.98 79.99 26.46
C LEU A 76 7.53 79.30 25.17
N ARG A 77 7.42 80.04 24.07
CA ARG A 77 7.08 79.48 22.75
C ARG A 77 8.19 78.56 22.25
N ALA A 78 9.46 78.98 22.37
CA ALA A 78 10.59 78.15 21.99
C ALA A 78 10.68 76.86 22.83
N GLU A 79 10.41 76.94 24.14
CA GLU A 79 10.33 75.76 25.01
C GLU A 79 9.17 74.85 24.61
N TYR A 80 7.97 75.40 24.37
CA TYR A 80 6.82 74.61 23.93
C TYR A 80 7.07 73.91 22.59
N GLU A 81 7.67 74.60 21.62
CA GLU A 81 8.06 74.03 20.34
C GLU A 81 9.05 72.87 20.50
N LEU A 82 10.03 73.01 21.40
CA LEU A 82 10.99 71.95 21.72
C LEU A 82 10.31 70.73 22.36
N VAL A 83 9.40 70.94 23.33
CA VAL A 83 8.63 69.86 23.97
C VAL A 83 7.70 69.18 22.96
N SER A 84 7.05 69.95 22.09
CA SER A 84 6.19 69.43 21.03
C SER A 84 6.98 68.56 20.05
N ALA A 85 8.15 69.03 19.59
CA ALA A 85 9.05 68.27 18.72
C ALA A 85 9.56 66.99 19.40
N HIS A 86 9.90 67.07 20.69
CA HIS A 86 10.33 65.90 21.47
C HIS A 86 9.20 64.86 21.61
N ASN A 87 7.99 65.31 21.93
CA ASN A 87 6.82 64.44 22.04
C ASN A 87 6.44 63.81 20.69
N ALA A 88 6.56 64.57 19.58
CA ALA A 88 6.38 64.02 18.23
C ALA A 88 7.43 62.94 17.92
N GLY A 89 8.71 63.19 18.26
CA GLY A 89 9.78 62.20 18.12
C GLY A 89 9.55 60.93 18.94
N LEU A 90 9.07 61.06 20.19
CA LEU A 90 8.69 59.94 21.04
C LEU A 90 7.51 59.14 20.45
N ALA A 91 6.49 59.82 19.92
CA ALA A 91 5.35 59.17 19.29
C ALA A 91 5.76 58.39 18.03
N THR A 92 6.61 58.97 17.18
CA THR A 92 7.16 58.27 16.01
C THR A 92 7.99 57.06 16.44
N HIS A 93 8.82 57.20 17.48
CA HIS A 93 9.61 56.08 18.00
C HIS A 93 8.74 54.96 18.56
N ALA A 94 7.70 55.29 19.32
CA ALA A 94 6.75 54.33 19.86
C ALA A 94 6.01 53.56 18.75
N SER A 95 5.63 54.24 17.65
CA SER A 95 5.02 53.59 16.48
C SER A 95 5.97 52.59 15.82
N VAL A 96 7.24 52.97 15.60
CA VAL A 96 8.24 52.08 15.00
C VAL A 96 8.49 50.85 15.88
N LEU A 97 8.58 51.03 17.20
CA LEU A 97 8.70 49.90 18.14
C LEU A 97 7.45 49.00 18.12
N HIS A 98 6.25 49.58 18.01
CA HIS A 98 5.01 48.83 17.92
C HIS A 98 4.96 47.96 16.64
N ASP A 99 5.27 48.55 15.49
CA ASP A 99 5.30 47.86 14.20
C ASP A 99 6.34 46.73 14.20
N ARG A 100 7.51 46.99 14.80
CA ARG A 100 8.57 45.99 14.97
C ARG A 100 8.11 44.82 15.85
N ASN A 101 7.47 45.10 16.99
CA ASN A 101 6.93 44.07 17.87
C ASN A 101 5.84 43.24 17.19
N LEU A 102 4.97 43.88 16.40
CA LEU A 102 3.98 43.18 15.59
C LEU A 102 4.65 42.26 14.56
N ALA A 103 5.70 42.73 13.87
CA ALA A 103 6.43 41.91 12.89
C ALA A 103 7.08 40.68 13.52
N ILE A 104 7.65 40.82 14.73
CA ILE A 104 8.24 39.69 15.49
C ILE A 104 7.14 38.69 15.88
N LEU A 105 6.01 39.18 16.41
CA LEU A 105 4.88 38.30 16.78
C LEU A 105 4.29 37.57 15.57
N HIS A 106 4.22 38.23 14.41
CA HIS A 106 3.77 37.60 13.17
C HIS A 106 4.73 36.51 12.70
N ARG A 107 6.05 36.78 12.68
CA ARG A 107 7.08 35.78 12.37
C ARG A 107 6.99 34.57 13.31
N ALA A 108 6.88 34.81 14.62
CA ALA A 108 6.77 33.74 15.61
C ALA A 108 5.51 32.87 15.43
N ARG A 109 4.35 33.50 15.16
CA ARG A 109 3.11 32.76 14.88
C ARG A 109 3.19 31.94 13.61
N GLU A 110 3.83 32.47 12.57
CA GLU A 110 4.00 31.77 11.31
C GLU A 110 4.95 30.57 11.47
N GLY A 111 6.08 30.76 12.16
CA GLY A 111 6.99 29.67 12.52
C GLY A 111 6.29 28.57 13.33
N TYR A 112 5.47 28.93 14.32
CA TYR A 112 4.68 27.97 15.09
C TYR A 112 3.69 27.19 14.20
N ARG A 113 2.96 27.87 13.31
CA ARG A 113 2.03 27.19 12.38
C ARG A 113 2.77 26.22 11.45
N GLN A 114 3.89 26.64 10.88
CA GLN A 114 4.70 25.79 10.02
C GLN A 114 5.23 24.58 10.78
N GLY A 115 5.69 24.78 12.03
CA GLY A 115 6.10 23.69 12.92
C GLY A 115 4.96 22.69 13.17
N MET A 116 3.75 23.17 13.46
CA MET A 116 2.58 22.30 13.66
C MET A 116 2.21 21.51 12.40
N ILE A 117 2.25 22.13 11.22
CA ILE A 117 1.98 21.43 9.94
C ILE A 117 3.02 20.34 9.69
N ARG A 118 4.31 20.62 9.93
CA ARG A 118 5.38 19.61 9.80
C ARG A 118 5.18 18.45 10.79
N LEU A 119 4.81 18.75 12.03
CA LEU A 119 4.54 17.73 13.05
C LEU A 119 3.35 16.84 12.66
N GLU A 120 2.25 17.43 12.18
CA GLU A 120 1.08 16.69 11.72
C GLU A 120 1.43 15.78 10.53
N GLN A 121 2.20 16.29 9.57
CA GLN A 121 2.71 15.49 8.46
C GLN A 121 3.61 14.33 8.92
N ALA A 122 4.49 14.57 9.89
CA ALA A 122 5.34 13.54 10.47
C ALA A 122 4.51 12.45 11.16
N LEU A 123 3.51 12.83 11.96
CA LEU A 123 2.60 11.88 12.62
C LEU A 123 1.80 11.06 11.60
N LEU A 124 1.23 11.70 10.57
CA LEU A 124 0.55 11.00 9.50
C LEU A 124 1.50 10.03 8.76
N SER A 125 2.72 10.46 8.46
CA SER A 125 3.71 9.60 7.79
C SER A 125 4.06 8.38 8.65
N ARG A 126 4.18 8.56 9.96
CA ARG A 126 4.42 7.50 10.93
C ARG A 126 3.25 6.52 10.97
N GLU A 127 2.01 6.99 11.04
CA GLU A 127 0.85 6.09 11.02
C GLU A 127 0.76 5.28 9.72
N HIS A 128 1.10 5.88 8.58
CA HIS A 128 1.15 5.15 7.31
C HIS A 128 2.24 4.07 7.35
N ALA A 129 3.43 4.39 7.84
CA ALA A 129 4.50 3.42 8.01
C ALA A 129 4.09 2.29 8.97
N GLU A 130 3.44 2.58 10.10
CA GLU A 130 2.94 1.58 11.04
C GLU A 130 1.91 0.65 10.39
N ARG A 131 1.00 1.17 9.56
CA ARG A 131 0.06 0.34 8.78
C ARG A 131 0.77 -0.55 7.76
N ASP A 132 1.77 -0.01 7.05
CA ASP A 132 2.56 -0.78 6.09
C ASP A 132 3.37 -1.89 6.78
N TYR A 133 3.91 -1.62 7.97
CA TYR A 133 4.58 -2.62 8.79
C TYR A 133 3.63 -3.73 9.22
N ALA A 134 2.42 -3.41 9.68
CA ALA A 134 1.43 -4.43 10.05
C ALA A 134 1.07 -5.35 8.85
N VAL A 135 0.86 -4.76 7.66
CA VAL A 135 0.63 -5.54 6.43
C VAL A 135 1.82 -6.43 6.08
N LEU A 136 3.04 -5.95 6.30
CA LEU A 136 4.24 -6.75 6.07
C LEU A 136 4.36 -7.89 7.08
N GLU A 137 4.07 -7.65 8.35
CA GLU A 137 4.05 -8.68 9.40
C GLU A 137 3.05 -9.79 9.06
N ASP A 138 1.83 -9.43 8.64
CA ASP A 138 0.82 -10.40 8.21
C ASP A 138 1.29 -11.25 7.02
N ARG A 139 1.94 -10.62 6.03
CA ARG A 139 2.52 -11.34 4.89
C ARG A 139 3.64 -12.29 5.30
N VAL A 140 4.52 -11.86 6.21
CA VAL A 140 5.59 -12.71 6.74
C VAL A 140 5.00 -13.89 7.52
N ALA A 141 3.94 -13.68 8.29
CA ALA A 141 3.23 -14.75 8.98
C ALA A 141 2.62 -15.76 8.00
N ASP A 142 1.98 -15.30 6.92
CA ASP A 142 1.45 -16.17 5.88
C ASP A 142 2.56 -16.96 5.16
N PHE A 143 3.70 -16.33 4.85
CA PHE A 143 4.84 -17.04 4.28
C PHE A 143 5.40 -18.12 5.22
N ARG A 144 5.48 -17.85 6.53
CA ARG A 144 5.89 -18.87 7.51
C ARG A 144 4.91 -20.04 7.56
N ALA A 145 3.60 -19.77 7.59
CA ALA A 145 2.58 -20.81 7.57
C ALA A 145 2.58 -21.63 6.27
N ARG A 146 2.98 -21.03 5.14
CA ARG A 146 3.18 -21.78 3.88
C ARG A 146 4.44 -22.65 3.92
N ALA A 147 5.53 -22.14 4.49
CA ALA A 147 6.75 -22.92 4.67
C ALA A 147 6.52 -24.14 5.57
N GLU A 148 5.86 -23.96 6.72
CA GLU A 148 5.50 -25.06 7.63
C GLU A 148 4.65 -26.13 6.95
N ARG A 149 3.69 -25.72 6.12
CA ARG A 149 2.87 -26.67 5.32
C ARG A 149 3.71 -27.41 4.27
N ALA A 150 4.66 -26.74 3.64
CA ALA A 150 5.56 -27.36 2.69
C ALA A 150 6.48 -28.39 3.37
N ASP A 151 7.04 -28.03 4.53
CA ASP A 151 7.88 -28.92 5.35
C ASP A 151 7.09 -30.16 5.81
N ALA A 152 5.84 -29.97 6.26
CA ALA A 152 4.96 -31.06 6.63
C ALA A 152 4.63 -31.98 5.44
N ALA A 153 4.33 -31.41 4.26
CA ALA A 153 4.10 -32.19 3.05
C ALA A 153 5.36 -32.97 2.62
N GLU A 154 6.55 -32.37 2.75
CA GLU A 154 7.81 -33.03 2.44
C GLU A 154 8.11 -34.16 3.44
N ALA A 155 7.80 -33.98 4.72
CA ALA A 155 7.90 -35.04 5.72
C ALA A 155 6.99 -36.23 5.39
N LEU A 156 5.74 -35.99 4.97
CA LEU A 156 4.83 -37.05 4.51
C LEU A 156 5.38 -37.78 3.27
N LEU A 157 5.91 -37.04 2.29
CA LEU A 157 6.54 -37.65 1.11
C LEU A 157 7.75 -38.51 1.47
N ARG A 158 8.56 -38.09 2.45
CA ARG A 158 9.69 -38.91 2.95
C ARG A 158 9.19 -40.17 3.65
N ALA A 159 8.13 -40.08 4.45
CA ALA A 159 7.53 -41.23 5.12
C ALA A 159 6.95 -42.25 4.12
N GLU A 160 6.21 -41.77 3.12
CA GLU A 160 5.68 -42.62 2.05
C GLU A 160 6.78 -43.29 1.24
N ARG A 161 7.87 -42.57 0.93
CA ARG A 161 9.05 -43.17 0.29
C ARG A 161 9.68 -44.25 1.16
N GLY A 162 9.79 -44.01 2.47
CA GLY A 162 10.26 -45.02 3.43
C GLY A 162 9.40 -46.29 3.40
N SER A 163 8.09 -46.14 3.58
CA SER A 163 7.12 -47.24 3.52
C SER A 163 7.17 -47.99 2.18
N SER A 164 7.21 -47.26 1.06
CA SER A 164 7.33 -47.87 -0.26
C SER A 164 8.63 -48.66 -0.42
N THR A 165 9.76 -48.14 0.07
CA THR A 165 11.04 -48.88 0.03
C THR A 165 11.01 -50.14 0.88
N GLU A 166 10.33 -50.14 2.03
CA GLU A 166 10.13 -51.32 2.87
C GLU A 166 9.24 -52.34 2.15
N GLN A 167 8.11 -51.93 1.59
CA GLN A 167 7.24 -52.79 0.78
C GLN A 167 7.97 -53.41 -0.41
N TYR A 168 8.87 -52.66 -1.07
CA TYR A 168 9.69 -53.21 -2.15
C TYR A 168 10.64 -54.31 -1.66
N ARG A 169 11.29 -54.12 -0.50
CA ARG A 169 12.17 -55.13 0.10
C ARG A 169 11.38 -56.38 0.48
N GLU A 170 10.26 -56.22 1.19
CA GLU A 170 9.39 -57.34 1.57
C GLU A 170 8.92 -58.14 0.35
N ARG A 171 8.57 -57.45 -0.74
CA ARG A 171 8.16 -58.09 -2.00
C ARG A 171 9.31 -58.85 -2.68
N ASP A 172 10.53 -58.35 -2.57
CA ASP A 172 11.72 -59.02 -3.11
C ASP A 172 12.10 -60.24 -2.26
N ASP A 173 12.04 -60.12 -0.93
CA ASP A 173 12.24 -61.23 0.00
C ASP A 173 11.19 -62.33 -0.23
N ALA A 174 9.90 -61.98 -0.33
CA ALA A 174 8.83 -62.93 -0.64
C ALA A 174 9.00 -63.60 -2.01
N ARG A 175 9.62 -62.92 -2.99
CA ARG A 175 9.95 -63.52 -4.28
C ARG A 175 11.09 -64.52 -4.18
N ALA A 176 12.13 -64.20 -3.41
CA ALA A 176 13.21 -65.13 -3.14
C ALA A 176 12.68 -66.40 -2.45
N GLU A 177 11.86 -66.26 -1.41
CA GLU A 177 11.24 -67.39 -0.71
C GLU A 177 10.38 -68.26 -1.64
N ARG A 178 9.56 -67.63 -2.51
CA ARG A 178 8.75 -68.36 -3.49
C ARG A 178 9.61 -69.12 -4.49
N ASP A 179 10.71 -68.52 -4.94
CA ASP A 179 11.59 -69.14 -5.91
C ASP A 179 12.35 -70.32 -5.26
N ASP A 180 12.76 -70.21 -3.99
CA ASP A 180 13.30 -71.31 -3.20
C ASP A 180 12.29 -72.46 -3.04
N LEU A 181 11.05 -72.16 -2.65
CA LEU A 181 9.98 -73.16 -2.58
C LEU A 181 9.71 -73.85 -3.92
N ARG A 182 9.85 -73.11 -5.03
CA ARG A 182 9.69 -73.67 -6.38
C ARG A 182 10.83 -74.63 -6.72
N VAL A 183 12.06 -74.32 -6.30
CA VAL A 183 13.21 -75.22 -6.43
C VAL A 183 13.00 -76.48 -5.59
N ASP A 184 12.56 -76.35 -4.35
CA ASP A 184 12.28 -77.48 -3.45
C ASP A 184 11.17 -78.39 -4.01
N LEU A 185 10.09 -77.79 -4.51
CA LEU A 185 9.01 -78.54 -5.14
C LEU A 185 9.50 -79.29 -6.38
N ALA A 186 10.32 -78.67 -7.22
CA ALA A 186 10.91 -79.31 -8.39
C ALA A 186 11.84 -80.47 -7.99
N ALA A 187 12.64 -80.30 -6.93
CA ALA A 187 13.48 -81.37 -6.38
C ALA A 187 12.64 -82.54 -5.82
N ALA A 188 11.57 -82.25 -5.09
CA ALA A 188 10.65 -83.26 -4.58
C ALA A 188 9.94 -84.03 -5.72
N GLN A 189 9.54 -83.33 -6.79
CA GLN A 189 8.97 -83.95 -7.99
C GLN A 189 9.98 -84.86 -8.69
N ALA A 190 11.24 -84.43 -8.83
CA ALA A 190 12.30 -85.27 -9.40
C ALA A 190 12.55 -86.53 -8.55
N ALA A 191 12.47 -86.43 -7.22
CA ALA A 191 12.63 -87.56 -6.31
C ALA A 191 11.47 -88.57 -6.35
N LEU A 192 10.26 -88.16 -6.80
CA LEU A 192 9.10 -89.05 -6.93
C LEU A 192 9.24 -90.04 -8.10
N ALA A 193 9.93 -89.67 -9.19
CA ALA A 193 10.11 -90.52 -10.36
C ALA A 193 10.74 -91.91 -10.05
N PRO A 194 11.87 -92.01 -9.33
CA PRO A 194 12.44 -93.30 -8.96
C PRO A 194 11.57 -94.09 -7.97
N VAL A 195 10.81 -93.40 -7.10
CA VAL A 195 9.87 -94.05 -6.16
C VAL A 195 8.69 -94.66 -6.93
N GLN A 196 8.15 -93.95 -7.90
CA GLN A 196 7.08 -94.46 -8.78
C GLN A 196 7.58 -95.66 -9.60
N ALA A 197 8.78 -95.57 -10.18
CA ALA A 197 9.39 -96.70 -10.91
C ALA A 197 9.55 -97.95 -10.02
N ARG A 198 9.99 -97.77 -8.76
CA ARG A 198 10.08 -98.87 -7.78
C ARG A 198 8.72 -99.46 -7.43
N ARG A 199 7.71 -98.60 -7.22
CA ARG A 199 6.33 -99.04 -6.95
C ARG A 199 5.79 -99.86 -8.12
N ASP A 200 5.94 -99.38 -9.34
CA ASP A 200 5.42 -100.04 -10.52
C ASP A 200 6.14 -101.37 -10.77
N ALA A 201 7.46 -101.43 -10.56
CA ALA A 201 8.21 -102.70 -10.57
C ALA A 201 7.65 -103.71 -9.55
N ALA A 202 7.43 -103.28 -8.30
CA ALA A 202 6.85 -104.12 -7.25
C ALA A 202 5.41 -104.58 -7.58
N VAL A 203 4.61 -103.73 -8.22
CA VAL A 203 3.26 -104.10 -8.71
C VAL A 203 3.36 -105.19 -9.78
N THR A 204 4.29 -105.06 -10.74
CA THR A 204 4.48 -106.11 -11.75
C THR A 204 4.94 -107.44 -11.15
N GLU A 205 5.79 -107.41 -10.11
CA GLU A 205 6.23 -108.61 -9.41
C GLU A 205 5.06 -109.29 -8.67
N ARG A 206 4.25 -108.50 -7.94
CA ARG A 206 3.03 -108.99 -7.30
C ARG A 206 2.07 -109.62 -8.30
N ASP A 207 1.88 -109.00 -9.45
CA ASP A 207 0.95 -109.50 -10.46
C ASP A 207 1.47 -110.80 -11.12
N ARG A 208 2.79 -110.94 -11.32
CA ARG A 208 3.40 -112.23 -11.70
C ARG A 208 3.20 -113.30 -10.63
N ALA A 209 3.37 -112.96 -9.35
CA ALA A 209 3.12 -113.89 -8.25
C ALA A 209 1.64 -114.33 -8.22
N ARG A 210 0.70 -113.41 -8.43
CA ARG A 210 -0.74 -113.73 -8.55
C ARG A 210 -1.04 -114.64 -9.74
N GLN A 211 -0.42 -114.42 -10.89
CA GLN A 211 -0.56 -115.30 -12.05
C GLN A 211 -0.04 -116.72 -11.75
N ALA A 212 1.09 -116.83 -11.03
CA ALA A 212 1.61 -118.13 -10.60
C ALA A 212 0.65 -118.84 -9.63
N VAL A 213 0.06 -118.11 -8.68
CA VAL A 213 -0.97 -118.64 -7.77
C VAL A 213 -2.21 -119.10 -8.54
N ALA A 214 -2.72 -118.28 -9.48
CA ALA A 214 -3.87 -118.65 -10.30
C ALA A 214 -3.61 -119.92 -11.14
N ALA A 215 -2.39 -120.10 -11.67
CA ALA A 215 -2.02 -121.32 -12.39
C ALA A 215 -1.97 -122.56 -11.46
N LEU A 216 -1.54 -122.39 -10.20
CA LEU A 216 -1.59 -123.45 -9.21
C LEU A 216 -3.03 -123.79 -8.80
N GLU A 217 -3.89 -122.78 -8.65
CA GLU A 217 -5.32 -122.97 -8.38
C GLU A 217 -6.01 -123.70 -9.54
N GLN A 218 -5.72 -123.36 -10.80
CA GLN A 218 -6.22 -124.11 -11.96
C GLN A 218 -5.81 -125.58 -11.94
N ARG A 219 -4.57 -125.90 -11.53
CA ARG A 219 -4.11 -127.29 -11.39
C ARG A 219 -4.86 -128.03 -10.27
N ARG A 220 -5.10 -127.35 -9.14
CA ARG A 220 -5.93 -127.89 -8.06
C ARG A 220 -7.35 -128.17 -8.54
N ASP A 221 -7.96 -127.21 -9.24
CA ASP A 221 -9.35 -127.32 -9.69
C ASP A 221 -9.51 -128.41 -10.76
N ALA A 222 -8.52 -128.62 -11.64
CA ALA A 222 -8.47 -129.78 -12.54
C ALA A 222 -8.42 -131.11 -11.77
N ALA A 223 -7.60 -131.21 -10.72
CA ALA A 223 -7.55 -132.41 -9.86
C ALA A 223 -8.86 -132.64 -9.09
N VAL A 224 -9.56 -131.56 -8.72
CA VAL A 224 -10.91 -131.63 -8.10
C VAL A 224 -11.96 -132.05 -9.13
N ALA A 225 -11.88 -131.58 -10.37
CA ALA A 225 -12.77 -132.01 -11.46
C ALA A 225 -12.60 -133.50 -11.79
N GLU A 226 -11.38 -134.04 -11.77
CA GLU A 226 -11.13 -135.49 -11.91
C GLU A 226 -11.75 -136.30 -10.75
N ARG A 227 -11.67 -135.79 -9.51
CA ARG A 227 -12.32 -136.38 -8.33
C ARG A 227 -13.86 -136.33 -8.45
N ASP A 228 -14.41 -135.26 -8.99
CA ASP A 228 -15.85 -135.08 -9.13
C ASP A 228 -16.40 -135.85 -10.35
N GLN A 229 -15.61 -136.10 -11.40
CA GLN A 229 -15.91 -137.10 -12.45
C GLN A 229 -16.00 -138.52 -11.88
N ALA A 230 -15.14 -138.89 -10.92
CA ALA A 230 -15.23 -140.17 -10.22
C ALA A 230 -16.48 -140.27 -9.31
N ARG A 231 -17.03 -139.13 -8.86
CA ARG A 231 -18.29 -139.06 -8.10
C ARG A 231 -19.53 -139.04 -9.00
N GLN A 232 -19.44 -138.46 -10.20
CA GLN A 232 -20.51 -138.44 -11.20
C GLN A 232 -20.80 -139.83 -11.80
N ALA A 233 -19.82 -140.74 -11.79
CA ALA A 233 -20.02 -142.17 -12.12
C ALA A 233 -20.81 -142.94 -11.02
N LEU A 234 -20.83 -142.43 -9.78
CA LEU A 234 -21.56 -143.00 -8.64
C LEU A 234 -22.98 -142.43 -8.47
N THR A 235 -23.27 -141.22 -8.99
CA THR A 235 -24.59 -140.60 -8.95
C THR A 235 -25.48 -140.86 -10.17
N ALA A 236 -24.98 -141.57 -11.20
CA ALA A 236 -25.74 -141.93 -12.41
C ALA A 236 -26.74 -143.10 -12.21
N LEU A 237 -26.82 -143.70 -11.02
CA LEU A 237 -27.71 -144.84 -10.71
C LEU A 237 -28.88 -144.50 -9.77
N GLU A 238 -29.00 -143.25 -9.31
CA GLU A 238 -30.04 -142.80 -8.38
C GLU A 238 -30.71 -141.50 -8.83
N GLN A 239 -31.59 -141.55 -9.84
CA GLN A 239 -32.85 -140.79 -9.83
C GLN A 239 -33.65 -140.93 -11.14
N GLN A 240 -34.85 -141.51 -11.02
CA GLN A 240 -35.97 -141.29 -11.94
C GLN A 240 -37.14 -140.65 -11.19
N ARG A 241 -37.76 -139.67 -11.87
CA ARG A 241 -39.08 -139.00 -11.68
C ARG A 241 -39.11 -137.84 -10.67
N ALA A 242 -39.24 -136.56 -11.04
CA ALA A 242 -40.11 -135.81 -11.98
C ALA A 242 -41.55 -135.61 -11.46
N PRO A 243 -42.33 -134.62 -11.97
CA PRO A 243 -42.28 -133.20 -11.62
C PRO A 243 -43.68 -132.63 -11.28
N VAL A 244 -43.79 -131.52 -10.55
CA VAL A 244 -45.00 -130.67 -10.56
C VAL A 244 -44.57 -129.22 -10.34
N ASP A 245 -44.48 -128.41 -11.41
CA ASP A 245 -44.29 -126.96 -11.29
C ASP A 245 -44.57 -126.18 -12.59
N GLU A 246 -45.48 -126.65 -13.45
CA GLU A 246 -45.72 -126.00 -14.76
C GLU A 246 -46.79 -124.88 -14.68
N GLU A 247 -47.78 -124.99 -13.80
CA GLU A 247 -48.84 -123.96 -13.69
C GLU A 247 -48.39 -122.72 -12.89
N LEU A 248 -47.46 -122.88 -11.94
CA LEU A 248 -46.82 -121.77 -11.21
C LEU A 248 -45.82 -121.00 -12.10
N ARG A 249 -45.28 -121.64 -13.14
CA ARG A 249 -44.31 -121.08 -14.10
C ARG A 249 -45.01 -120.18 -15.14
N ALA A 250 -46.20 -120.56 -15.60
CA ALA A 250 -47.01 -119.75 -16.53
C ALA A 250 -47.55 -118.45 -15.90
N ALA A 251 -48.00 -118.47 -14.64
CA ALA A 251 -48.44 -117.27 -13.92
C ALA A 251 -47.27 -116.32 -13.58
N ARG A 252 -46.09 -116.87 -13.24
CA ARG A 252 -44.85 -116.09 -13.02
C ARG A 252 -44.31 -115.48 -14.32
N ALA A 253 -44.42 -116.17 -15.46
CA ALA A 253 -44.04 -115.64 -16.76
C ALA A 253 -44.91 -114.44 -17.16
N SER A 254 -46.22 -114.51 -16.97
CA SER A 254 -47.16 -113.42 -17.29
C SER A 254 -46.95 -112.18 -16.40
N LEU A 255 -46.64 -112.38 -15.12
CA LEU A 255 -46.31 -111.28 -14.18
C LEU A 255 -44.92 -110.68 -14.44
N SER A 256 -43.97 -111.49 -14.94
CA SER A 256 -42.66 -110.99 -15.41
C SER A 256 -42.79 -110.17 -16.70
N GLN A 257 -43.69 -110.55 -17.59
CA GLN A 257 -43.95 -109.84 -18.84
C GLN A 257 -44.60 -108.47 -18.57
N SER A 258 -45.60 -108.41 -17.69
CA SER A 258 -46.19 -107.13 -17.24
C SER A 258 -45.17 -106.22 -16.55
N ARG A 259 -44.23 -106.77 -15.75
CA ARG A 259 -43.14 -105.98 -15.15
C ARG A 259 -42.16 -105.44 -16.18
N MET A 260 -41.77 -106.24 -17.17
CA MET A 260 -40.89 -105.79 -18.24
C MET A 260 -41.55 -104.75 -19.15
N GLU A 261 -42.87 -104.84 -19.38
CA GLU A 261 -43.63 -103.83 -20.13
C GLU A 261 -43.70 -102.49 -19.37
N ILE A 262 -43.85 -102.52 -18.04
CA ILE A 262 -43.80 -101.32 -17.18
C ILE A 262 -42.39 -100.74 -17.12
N GLU A 263 -41.34 -101.56 -16.97
CA GLU A 263 -39.94 -101.11 -17.01
C GLU A 263 -39.56 -100.56 -18.40
N ALA A 264 -40.04 -101.15 -19.49
CA ALA A 264 -39.82 -100.63 -20.85
C ALA A 264 -40.49 -99.27 -21.07
N ALA A 265 -41.71 -99.09 -20.56
CA ALA A 265 -42.40 -97.80 -20.59
C ALA A 265 -41.71 -96.74 -19.71
N GLN A 266 -41.15 -97.13 -18.56
CA GLN A 266 -40.34 -96.25 -17.72
C GLN A 266 -39.01 -95.87 -18.40
N ASN A 267 -38.33 -96.82 -19.03
CA ASN A 267 -37.06 -96.62 -19.74
C ASN A 267 -37.20 -95.71 -20.98
N LEU A 268 -38.34 -95.72 -21.67
CA LEU A 268 -38.64 -94.80 -22.77
C LEU A 268 -38.89 -93.35 -22.31
N ASN A 269 -39.25 -93.15 -21.04
CA ASN A 269 -39.54 -91.82 -20.47
C ASN A 269 -38.26 -91.11 -19.95
N VAL A 270 -37.19 -91.85 -19.65
CA VAL A 270 -35.93 -91.29 -19.12
C VAL A 270 -35.24 -90.32 -20.11
N PRO A 271 -35.07 -90.62 -21.42
CA PRO A 271 -34.41 -89.71 -22.35
C PRO A 271 -35.16 -88.38 -22.54
N LEU A 272 -36.49 -88.42 -22.50
CA LEU A 272 -37.35 -87.24 -22.60
C LEU A 272 -37.19 -86.35 -21.35
N GLN A 273 -37.22 -86.95 -20.16
CA GLN A 273 -37.00 -86.23 -18.91
C GLN A 273 -35.59 -85.62 -18.83
N ASP A 274 -34.57 -86.34 -19.29
CA ASP A 274 -33.21 -85.81 -19.36
C ASP A 274 -33.05 -84.71 -20.40
N GLY A 275 -33.77 -84.79 -21.53
CA GLY A 275 -33.89 -83.71 -22.51
C GLY A 275 -34.51 -82.46 -21.90
N LEU A 276 -35.62 -82.59 -21.18
CA LEU A 276 -36.28 -81.48 -20.49
C LEU A 276 -35.39 -80.86 -19.39
N ARG A 277 -34.68 -81.69 -18.61
CA ARG A 277 -33.70 -81.21 -17.61
C ARG A 277 -32.56 -80.42 -18.26
N ARG A 278 -32.02 -80.90 -19.38
CA ARG A 278 -30.96 -80.21 -20.14
C ARG A 278 -31.44 -78.88 -20.72
N VAL A 279 -32.61 -78.85 -21.33
CA VAL A 279 -33.20 -77.60 -21.87
C VAL A 279 -33.46 -76.60 -20.76
N ASN A 280 -34.03 -77.04 -19.62
CA ASN A 280 -34.23 -76.16 -18.46
C ASN A 280 -32.90 -75.64 -17.91
N ALA A 281 -31.86 -76.47 -17.81
CA ALA A 281 -30.53 -76.03 -17.39
C ALA A 281 -29.93 -74.97 -18.33
N LEU A 282 -30.08 -75.16 -19.65
CA LEU A 282 -29.63 -74.18 -20.65
C LEU A 282 -30.41 -72.87 -20.58
N LEU A 283 -31.73 -72.92 -20.39
CA LEU A 283 -32.56 -71.73 -20.22
C LEU A 283 -32.19 -70.95 -18.96
N VAL A 284 -31.94 -71.63 -17.84
CA VAL A 284 -31.46 -71.00 -16.60
C VAL A 284 -30.08 -70.37 -16.80
N ALA A 285 -29.14 -71.09 -17.43
CA ALA A 285 -27.81 -70.56 -17.72
C ALA A 285 -27.87 -69.33 -18.63
N HIS A 286 -28.73 -69.33 -19.65
CA HIS A 286 -28.91 -68.18 -20.52
C HIS A 286 -29.55 -67.00 -19.78
N ALA A 287 -30.55 -67.24 -18.92
CA ALA A 287 -31.16 -66.21 -18.10
C ALA A 287 -30.17 -65.58 -17.10
N GLU A 288 -29.28 -66.38 -16.52
CA GLU A 288 -28.18 -65.89 -15.68
C GLU A 288 -27.19 -65.04 -16.48
N GLU A 289 -26.82 -65.47 -17.69
CA GLU A 289 -25.89 -64.68 -18.52
C GLU A 289 -26.51 -63.36 -18.96
N LEU A 290 -27.82 -63.33 -19.27
CA LEU A 290 -28.55 -62.09 -19.54
C LEU A 290 -28.58 -61.17 -18.32
N ARG A 291 -28.76 -61.72 -17.10
CA ARG A 291 -28.68 -60.93 -15.86
C ARG A 291 -27.29 -60.34 -15.66
N ARG A 292 -26.23 -61.14 -15.80
CA ARG A 292 -24.83 -60.65 -15.72
C ARG A 292 -24.53 -59.61 -16.80
N GLY A 293 -25.06 -59.79 -18.01
CA GLY A 293 -25.00 -58.81 -19.08
C GLY A 293 -25.66 -57.47 -18.70
N ALA A 294 -26.88 -57.52 -18.17
CA ALA A 294 -27.61 -56.34 -17.73
C ALA A 294 -26.90 -55.59 -16.59
N THR A 295 -26.34 -56.31 -15.61
CA THR A 295 -25.56 -55.70 -14.52
C THR A 295 -24.30 -55.00 -15.07
N ARG A 296 -23.54 -55.67 -15.95
CA ARG A 296 -22.35 -55.07 -16.58
C ARG A 296 -22.68 -53.82 -17.40
N ILE A 297 -23.81 -53.82 -18.12
CA ILE A 297 -24.26 -52.64 -18.87
C ILE A 297 -24.57 -51.49 -17.90
N HIS A 298 -25.28 -51.76 -16.80
CA HIS A 298 -25.62 -50.73 -15.82
C HIS A 298 -24.38 -50.13 -15.14
N GLU A 299 -23.43 -50.97 -14.74
CA GLU A 299 -22.14 -50.52 -14.18
C GLU A 299 -21.36 -49.65 -15.17
N LEU A 300 -21.36 -50.03 -16.46
CA LEU A 300 -20.73 -49.22 -17.51
C LEU A 300 -21.44 -47.89 -17.70
N GLU A 301 -22.77 -47.86 -17.73
CA GLU A 301 -23.56 -46.63 -17.82
C GLU A 301 -23.29 -45.69 -16.62
N GLU A 302 -23.20 -46.23 -15.41
CA GLU A 302 -22.85 -45.47 -14.20
C GLU A 302 -21.41 -44.92 -14.28
N SER A 303 -20.46 -45.73 -14.77
CA SER A 303 -19.08 -45.29 -14.96
C SER A 303 -18.98 -44.17 -16.01
N VAL A 304 -19.76 -44.24 -17.10
CA VAL A 304 -19.83 -43.22 -18.15
C VAL A 304 -20.51 -41.95 -17.62
N ALA A 305 -21.59 -42.08 -16.86
CA ALA A 305 -22.22 -40.94 -16.19
C ALA A 305 -21.25 -40.24 -15.23
N THR A 306 -20.47 -41.01 -14.46
CA THR A 306 -19.45 -40.48 -13.57
C THR A 306 -18.29 -39.82 -14.35
N ALA A 307 -17.81 -40.46 -15.41
CA ALA A 307 -16.74 -39.89 -16.23
C ALA A 307 -17.17 -38.59 -16.94
N THR A 308 -18.42 -38.53 -17.41
CA THR A 308 -18.95 -37.34 -18.07
C THR A 308 -19.15 -36.18 -17.09
N THR A 309 -19.64 -36.45 -15.87
CA THR A 309 -19.74 -35.40 -14.84
C THR A 309 -18.37 -34.87 -14.43
N LEU A 310 -17.38 -35.75 -14.24
CA LEU A 310 -16.00 -35.34 -13.95
C LEU A 310 -15.39 -34.51 -15.09
N ARG A 311 -15.63 -34.89 -16.35
CA ARG A 311 -15.16 -34.12 -17.51
C ARG A 311 -15.76 -32.71 -17.53
N VAL A 312 -17.07 -32.58 -17.36
CA VAL A 312 -17.75 -31.26 -17.33
C VAL A 312 -17.27 -30.43 -16.15
N ALA A 313 -17.04 -31.04 -14.98
CA ALA A 313 -16.47 -30.36 -13.83
C ALA A 313 -15.08 -29.80 -14.16
N ALA A 314 -14.18 -30.62 -14.72
CA ALA A 314 -12.84 -30.20 -15.13
C ALA A 314 -12.86 -29.10 -16.21
N GLU A 315 -13.72 -29.22 -17.23
CA GLU A 315 -13.91 -28.18 -18.25
C GLU A 315 -14.38 -26.86 -17.62
N SER A 316 -15.30 -26.92 -16.65
CA SER A 316 -15.77 -25.73 -15.94
C SER A 316 -14.69 -25.08 -15.07
N GLU A 317 -13.81 -25.88 -14.44
CA GLU A 317 -12.69 -25.37 -13.66
C GLU A 317 -11.63 -24.72 -14.55
N MET A 318 -11.30 -25.32 -15.70
CA MET A 318 -10.41 -24.71 -16.68
C MET A 318 -10.98 -23.38 -17.20
N ALA A 319 -12.28 -23.32 -17.51
CA ALA A 319 -12.93 -22.08 -17.93
C ALA A 319 -12.86 -20.99 -16.84
N ARG A 320 -13.08 -21.36 -15.57
CA ARG A 320 -12.92 -20.43 -14.44
C ARG A 320 -11.48 -19.97 -14.27
N ALA A 321 -10.50 -20.86 -14.44
CA ALA A 321 -9.08 -20.53 -14.37
C ALA A 321 -8.68 -19.53 -15.47
N GLN A 322 -9.11 -19.79 -16.72
CA GLN A 322 -8.89 -18.88 -17.86
C GLN A 322 -9.54 -17.51 -17.65
N ALA A 323 -10.79 -17.48 -17.15
CA ALA A 323 -11.45 -16.22 -16.81
C ALA A 323 -10.71 -15.46 -15.70
N GLY A 324 -10.18 -16.17 -14.70
CA GLY A 324 -9.33 -15.62 -13.65
C GLY A 324 -8.03 -15.01 -14.19
N GLU A 325 -7.37 -15.67 -15.14
CA GLU A 325 -6.16 -15.18 -15.81
C GLU A 325 -6.44 -13.92 -16.65
N LEU A 326 -7.51 -13.92 -17.45
CA LEU A 326 -7.94 -12.75 -18.21
C LEU A 326 -8.27 -11.56 -17.29
N CYS A 327 -8.91 -11.81 -16.15
CA CYS A 327 -9.16 -10.78 -15.14
C CYS A 327 -7.86 -10.27 -14.50
N ALA A 328 -6.91 -11.16 -14.19
CA ALA A 328 -5.61 -10.79 -13.64
C ALA A 328 -4.78 -9.95 -14.63
N THR A 329 -4.72 -10.36 -15.90
CA THR A 329 -4.02 -9.63 -16.98
C THR A 329 -4.66 -8.27 -17.26
N SER A 330 -6.00 -8.19 -17.26
CA SER A 330 -6.74 -6.93 -17.36
C SER A 330 -6.42 -5.97 -16.21
N ARG A 331 -6.46 -6.46 -14.95
CA ARG A 331 -6.08 -5.66 -13.78
C ARG A 331 -4.62 -5.20 -13.87
N ALA A 332 -3.70 -6.09 -14.26
CA ALA A 332 -2.29 -5.74 -14.43
C ALA A 332 -2.07 -4.68 -15.53
N ALA A 333 -2.86 -4.72 -16.61
CA ALA A 333 -2.84 -3.67 -17.64
C ALA A 333 -3.38 -2.34 -17.10
N GLN A 334 -4.48 -2.36 -16.33
CA GLN A 334 -5.04 -1.16 -15.69
C GLN A 334 -4.06 -0.53 -14.69
N TYR A 335 -3.41 -1.34 -13.84
CA TYR A 335 -2.38 -0.85 -12.91
C TYR A 335 -1.20 -0.23 -13.64
N ARG A 336 -0.71 -0.85 -14.72
CA ARG A 336 0.37 -0.28 -15.54
C ARG A 336 -0.06 1.05 -16.18
N ALA A 337 -1.27 1.12 -16.73
CA ALA A 337 -1.80 2.34 -17.33
C ALA A 337 -1.94 3.48 -16.28
N GLY A 338 -2.47 3.16 -15.10
CA GLY A 338 -2.59 4.08 -13.97
C GLY A 338 -1.22 4.59 -13.50
N TRP A 339 -0.25 3.69 -13.34
CA TRP A 339 1.12 4.06 -12.94
C TRP A 339 1.80 4.97 -13.97
N LEU A 340 1.68 4.66 -15.27
CA LEU A 340 2.21 5.51 -16.33
C LEU A 340 1.54 6.89 -16.36
N SER A 341 0.23 6.96 -16.09
CA SER A 341 -0.49 8.23 -15.98
C SER A 341 0.01 9.08 -14.81
N THR A 342 0.14 8.50 -13.62
CA THR A 342 0.68 9.17 -12.44
C THR A 342 2.11 9.65 -12.66
N ARG A 343 2.95 8.83 -13.30
CA ARG A 343 4.32 9.21 -13.65
C ARG A 343 4.36 10.39 -14.61
N ARG A 344 3.54 10.39 -15.66
CA ARG A 344 3.43 11.52 -16.60
C ARG A 344 2.96 12.79 -15.90
N SER A 345 1.91 12.70 -15.08
CA SER A 345 1.39 13.84 -14.31
C SER A 345 2.45 14.41 -13.35
N SER A 346 3.18 13.55 -12.64
CA SER A 346 4.30 13.95 -11.78
C SER A 346 5.42 14.65 -12.57
N GLN A 347 5.78 14.12 -13.74
CA GLN A 347 6.80 14.71 -14.59
C GLN A 347 6.36 16.08 -15.15
N GLN A 348 5.09 16.22 -15.52
CA GLN A 348 4.51 17.49 -15.97
C GLN A 348 4.47 18.52 -14.84
N ARG A 349 4.11 18.12 -13.61
CA ARG A 349 4.18 19.00 -12.43
C ARG A 349 5.61 19.47 -12.17
N ARG A 350 6.60 18.57 -12.21
CA ARG A 350 8.01 18.94 -12.07
C ARG A 350 8.48 19.90 -13.17
N GLY A 351 8.06 19.68 -14.42
CA GLY A 351 8.34 20.60 -15.52
C GLY A 351 7.72 21.98 -15.31
N ALA A 352 6.47 22.05 -14.85
CA ALA A 352 5.79 23.30 -14.55
C ALA A 352 6.46 24.07 -13.40
N VAL A 353 6.81 23.36 -12.32
CA VAL A 353 7.56 23.94 -11.18
C VAL A 353 8.92 24.44 -11.66
N GLY A 354 9.69 23.64 -12.41
CA GLY A 354 10.97 24.07 -12.97
C GLY A 354 10.85 25.32 -13.85
N ALA A 355 9.83 25.39 -14.71
CA ALA A 355 9.58 26.57 -15.54
C ALA A 355 9.14 27.80 -14.73
N GLN A 356 8.47 27.61 -13.59
CA GLN A 356 8.14 28.70 -12.67
C GLN A 356 9.39 29.17 -11.92
N THR A 357 10.20 28.25 -11.40
CA THR A 357 11.47 28.56 -10.76
C THR A 357 12.38 29.35 -11.68
N HIS A 358 12.55 28.91 -12.94
CA HIS A 358 13.36 29.66 -13.92
C HIS A 358 12.83 31.08 -14.17
N ARG A 359 11.51 31.27 -14.26
CA ARG A 359 10.91 32.60 -14.41
C ARG A 359 11.14 33.49 -13.20
N LEU A 360 11.01 32.95 -11.99
CA LEU A 360 11.25 33.69 -10.76
C LEU A 360 12.74 34.04 -10.61
N SER A 361 13.65 33.11 -10.91
CA SER A 361 15.09 33.38 -10.91
C SER A 361 15.47 34.48 -11.90
N ALA A 362 14.90 34.48 -13.11
CA ALA A 362 15.12 35.57 -14.07
C ALA A 362 14.61 36.92 -13.52
N ARG A 363 13.43 36.94 -12.90
CA ARG A 363 12.89 38.17 -12.30
C ARG A 363 13.72 38.68 -11.12
N VAL A 364 14.28 37.78 -10.30
CA VAL A 364 15.19 38.15 -9.22
C VAL A 364 16.46 38.80 -9.79
N ALA A 365 17.05 38.22 -10.83
CA ALA A 365 18.22 38.79 -11.50
C ALA A 365 17.93 40.19 -12.07
N GLU A 366 16.78 40.40 -12.71
CA GLU A 366 16.35 41.73 -13.17
C GLU A 366 16.24 42.74 -12.01
N LEU A 367 15.63 42.34 -10.89
CA LEU A 367 15.49 43.21 -9.72
C LEU A 367 16.83 43.51 -9.04
N GLU A 368 17.78 42.57 -9.07
CA GLU A 368 19.15 42.79 -8.60
C GLU A 368 19.88 43.80 -9.47
N GLU A 369 19.74 43.72 -10.80
CA GLU A 369 20.29 44.70 -11.74
C GLU A 369 19.67 46.10 -11.53
N GLU A 370 18.36 46.19 -11.33
CA GLU A 370 17.65 47.44 -11.01
C GLU A 370 18.14 48.05 -9.69
N ARG A 371 18.32 47.22 -8.65
CA ARG A 371 18.86 47.66 -7.35
C ARG A 371 20.28 48.19 -7.52
N ASP A 372 21.14 47.49 -8.23
CA ASP A 372 22.53 47.86 -8.42
C ASP A 372 22.68 49.14 -9.25
N LEU A 373 21.78 49.35 -10.23
CA LEU A 373 21.66 50.62 -10.93
C LEU A 373 21.26 51.77 -9.98
N ALA A 374 20.24 51.57 -9.16
CA ALA A 374 19.80 52.58 -8.20
C ALA A 374 20.90 52.95 -7.18
N ILE A 375 21.69 51.98 -6.73
CA ILE A 375 22.85 52.20 -5.86
C ILE A 375 23.91 53.04 -6.59
N ARG A 376 24.27 52.68 -7.82
CA ARG A 376 25.24 53.44 -8.63
C ARG A 376 24.79 54.88 -8.82
N GLU A 377 23.54 55.11 -9.20
CA GLU A 377 23.01 56.47 -9.38
C GLU A 377 23.03 57.28 -8.06
N ARG A 378 22.66 56.65 -6.94
CA ARG A 378 22.72 57.30 -5.62
C ARG A 378 24.17 57.69 -5.28
N ASP A 379 25.11 56.80 -5.51
CA ASP A 379 26.52 57.03 -5.19
C ASP A 379 27.13 58.09 -6.11
N GLU A 380 26.77 58.12 -7.39
CA GLU A 380 27.12 59.19 -8.32
C GLU A 380 26.58 60.54 -7.87
N ARG A 381 25.30 60.62 -7.49
CA ARG A 381 24.69 61.83 -6.92
C ARG A 381 25.42 62.27 -5.65
N ALA A 382 25.78 61.33 -4.77
CA ALA A 382 26.52 61.61 -3.55
C ALA A 382 27.94 62.12 -3.85
N VAL A 383 28.61 61.60 -4.88
CA VAL A 383 29.92 62.11 -5.34
C VAL A 383 29.79 63.51 -5.92
N ALA A 384 28.78 63.76 -6.75
CA ALA A 384 28.50 65.08 -7.32
C ALA A 384 28.22 66.12 -6.22
N TRP A 385 27.38 65.77 -5.24
CA TRP A 385 27.10 66.63 -4.08
C TRP A 385 28.36 66.95 -3.27
N ARG A 386 29.21 65.94 -3.01
CA ARG A 386 30.50 66.14 -2.33
C ARG A 386 31.47 67.01 -3.11
N ARG A 387 31.45 66.99 -4.46
CA ARG A 387 32.24 67.91 -5.29
C ARG A 387 31.72 69.33 -5.16
N MET A 388 30.41 69.52 -5.30
CA MET A 388 29.75 70.83 -5.17
C MET A 388 30.04 71.49 -3.81
N LEU A 389 29.97 70.73 -2.71
CA LEU A 389 30.34 71.22 -1.37
C LEU A 389 31.81 71.64 -1.27
N ARG A 390 32.73 70.89 -1.90
CA ARG A 390 34.15 71.25 -1.94
C ARG A 390 34.38 72.53 -2.73
N ASP A 391 33.74 72.68 -3.88
CA ASP A 391 33.87 73.87 -4.72
C ASP A 391 33.24 75.10 -4.03
N ALA A 392 32.10 74.93 -3.35
CA ALA A 392 31.50 75.98 -2.52
C ALA A 392 32.42 76.39 -1.35
N ARG A 393 33.10 75.44 -0.70
CA ARG A 393 34.10 75.75 0.34
C ARG A 393 35.28 76.53 -0.23
N ARG A 394 35.84 76.09 -1.37
CA ARG A 394 36.92 76.78 -2.09
C ARG A 394 36.51 78.19 -2.50
N GLY A 395 35.30 78.36 -3.03
CA GLY A 395 34.74 79.66 -3.41
C GLY A 395 34.64 80.62 -2.22
N ARG A 396 34.16 80.14 -1.07
CA ARG A 396 34.14 80.93 0.18
C ARG A 396 35.54 81.31 0.66
N GLU A 397 36.51 80.39 0.60
CA GLU A 397 37.90 80.70 0.95
C GLU A 397 38.52 81.75 0.02
N LEU A 398 38.24 81.67 -1.28
CA LEU A 398 38.72 82.64 -2.27
C LEU A 398 38.09 84.02 -2.07
N ALA A 399 36.78 84.06 -1.79
CA ALA A 399 36.07 85.30 -1.46
C ALA A 399 36.61 85.96 -0.18
N ARG A 400 36.90 85.17 0.87
CA ARG A 400 37.55 85.66 2.09
C ARG A 400 38.91 86.28 1.78
N ARG A 401 39.76 85.61 1.00
CA ARG A 401 41.07 86.15 0.61
C ARG A 401 40.96 87.47 -0.16
N VAL A 402 40.06 87.56 -1.13
CA VAL A 402 39.83 88.80 -1.91
C VAL A 402 39.35 89.93 -1.00
N ARG A 403 38.41 89.65 -0.09
CA ARG A 403 37.93 90.63 0.89
C ARG A 403 39.04 91.12 1.79
N ASP A 404 39.84 90.22 2.35
CA ASP A 404 40.92 90.57 3.27
C ASP A 404 42.00 91.40 2.54
N GLU A 405 42.38 91.02 1.30
CA GLU A 405 43.33 91.81 0.50
C GLU A 405 42.78 93.19 0.09
N LEU A 406 41.47 93.31 -0.21
CA LEU A 406 40.83 94.61 -0.45
C LEU A 406 40.82 95.48 0.81
N ALA A 407 40.54 94.89 1.98
CA ALA A 407 40.58 95.59 3.24
C ALA A 407 42.00 96.11 3.55
N ASP A 408 43.03 95.29 3.32
CA ASP A 408 44.43 95.68 3.50
C ASP A 408 44.86 96.77 2.51
N ARG A 409 44.45 96.68 1.23
CA ARG A 409 44.72 97.74 0.24
C ARG A 409 44.03 99.05 0.62
N LEU A 410 42.77 99.01 1.03
CA LEU A 410 42.03 100.19 1.49
C LEU A 410 42.69 100.80 2.74
N ALA A 411 43.11 99.97 3.70
CA ALA A 411 43.85 100.43 4.86
C ALA A 411 45.14 101.14 4.48
N GLY A 412 45.91 100.57 3.55
CA GLY A 412 47.14 101.15 3.02
C GLY A 412 46.93 102.47 2.26
N VAL A 413 45.80 102.62 1.55
CA VAL A 413 45.42 103.89 0.89
C VAL A 413 45.04 104.94 1.94
N VAL A 414 44.21 104.59 2.93
CA VAL A 414 43.74 105.52 3.97
C VAL A 414 44.90 106.02 4.83
N THR A 415 45.84 105.15 5.21
CA THR A 415 47.05 105.56 5.95
C THR A 415 47.92 106.52 5.13
N ARG A 416 48.02 106.34 3.80
CA ARG A 416 48.80 107.21 2.92
C ARG A 416 48.26 108.65 2.83
N VAL A 417 46.96 108.84 3.08
CA VAL A 417 46.30 110.17 3.12
C VAL A 417 46.17 110.71 4.55
N GLY A 418 46.79 110.04 5.54
CA GLY A 418 46.81 110.48 6.94
C GLY A 418 45.57 110.09 7.78
N GLY A 419 44.73 109.19 7.28
CA GLY A 419 43.57 108.66 8.01
C GLY A 419 43.85 107.32 8.71
N GLN A 420 42.98 106.98 9.66
CA GLN A 420 42.95 105.67 10.33
C GLN A 420 41.64 104.96 9.98
N ILE A 421 41.69 103.70 9.55
CA ILE A 421 40.50 102.86 9.32
C ILE A 421 40.60 101.58 10.13
N ASP A 422 39.52 101.21 10.80
CA ASP A 422 39.40 99.92 11.50
C ASP A 422 38.99 98.84 10.51
N THR A 423 39.97 98.10 10.01
CA THR A 423 39.75 96.99 9.07
C THR A 423 38.95 95.85 9.68
N ALA A 424 39.01 95.64 10.99
CA ALA A 424 38.27 94.58 11.67
C ALA A 424 36.77 94.91 11.76
N ASP A 425 36.40 96.16 12.06
CA ASP A 425 34.98 96.59 12.01
C ASP A 425 34.43 96.54 10.58
N LEU A 426 35.23 96.97 9.59
CA LEU A 426 34.84 96.91 8.18
C LEU A 426 34.59 95.48 7.70
N VAL A 427 35.51 94.54 7.96
CA VAL A 427 35.36 93.13 7.60
C VAL A 427 34.15 92.52 8.27
N ARG A 428 33.90 92.81 9.56
CA ARG A 428 32.73 92.31 10.29
C ARG A 428 31.41 92.82 9.73
N ARG A 429 31.33 94.08 9.30
CA ARG A 429 30.13 94.62 8.62
C ARG A 429 29.91 93.97 7.26
N LEU A 430 30.99 93.80 6.48
CA LEU A 430 30.90 93.12 5.19
C LEU A 430 30.46 91.67 5.34
N GLU A 431 31.00 90.94 6.33
CA GLU A 431 30.56 89.58 6.66
C GLU A 431 29.08 89.51 7.00
N ALA A 432 28.60 90.38 7.89
CA ALA A 432 27.19 90.42 8.29
C ALA A 432 26.25 90.66 7.09
N THR A 433 26.65 91.54 6.17
CA THR A 433 25.88 91.84 4.96
C THR A 433 25.88 90.65 3.98
N PHE A 434 27.04 90.01 3.78
CA PHE A 434 27.16 88.85 2.91
C PHE A 434 26.41 87.63 3.44
N THR A 435 26.40 87.39 4.76
CA THR A 435 25.60 86.30 5.36
C THR A 435 24.11 86.55 5.18
N ALA A 436 23.64 87.79 5.31
CA ALA A 436 22.24 88.13 5.08
C ALA A 436 21.81 87.92 3.61
N GLU A 437 22.67 88.24 2.65
CA GLU A 437 22.42 87.97 1.22
C GLU A 437 22.43 86.47 0.89
N ILE A 438 23.37 85.71 1.48
CA ILE A 438 23.42 84.25 1.27
C ILE A 438 22.17 83.58 1.86
N ASP A 439 21.76 83.92 3.08
CA ASP A 439 20.57 83.35 3.70
C ASP A 439 19.28 83.74 2.96
N GLY A 440 19.26 84.89 2.27
CA GLY A 440 18.18 85.28 1.37
C GLY A 440 18.17 84.56 0.01
N ALA A 441 19.30 83.98 -0.41
CA ALA A 441 19.48 83.36 -1.72
C ALA A 441 19.46 81.81 -1.71
N ILE A 442 19.43 81.17 -0.54
CA ILE A 442 19.25 79.71 -0.44
C ILE A 442 17.80 79.37 -0.82
N PRO A 443 17.55 78.68 -1.95
CA PRO A 443 16.21 78.17 -2.22
C PRO A 443 15.93 77.09 -1.17
N LEU A 444 14.80 77.22 -0.47
CA LEU A 444 14.28 76.14 0.37
C LEU A 444 14.21 74.85 -0.47
N PRO A 445 14.59 73.69 0.09
CA PRO A 445 14.57 72.44 -0.65
C PRO A 445 13.15 72.19 -1.19
N PRO A 446 13.00 71.70 -2.43
CA PRO A 446 11.69 71.34 -2.93
C PRO A 446 11.09 70.29 -1.98
N ALA A 447 9.85 70.53 -1.57
CA ALA A 447 9.09 69.57 -0.79
C ALA A 447 9.18 68.21 -1.48
N ILE A 448 9.62 67.20 -0.74
CA ILE A 448 9.51 65.80 -1.17
C ILE A 448 8.03 65.59 -1.50
N PRO A 449 7.66 65.20 -2.74
CA PRO A 449 6.29 64.94 -3.05
C PRO A 449 5.80 63.77 -2.19
N THR A 450 4.97 64.10 -1.21
CA THR A 450 4.05 63.16 -0.58
C THR A 450 3.06 62.72 -1.66
N SER A 451 3.43 61.69 -2.42
CA SER A 451 2.56 60.77 -3.19
C SER A 451 3.32 60.26 -4.41
N ALA A 452 4.12 59.22 -4.20
CA ALA A 452 3.97 58.06 -5.06
C ALA A 452 3.33 57.01 -4.16
N ALA A 453 2.01 56.86 -4.29
CA ALA A 453 1.38 55.63 -3.89
C ALA A 453 2.24 54.49 -4.46
N VAL A 454 2.83 53.70 -3.57
CA VAL A 454 3.29 52.36 -3.91
C VAL A 454 2.16 51.75 -4.72
N PRO A 455 2.38 51.26 -5.95
CA PRO A 455 1.36 50.46 -6.59
C PRO A 455 1.18 49.28 -5.66
N VAL A 456 0.05 49.25 -4.96
CA VAL A 456 -0.51 48.00 -4.45
C VAL A 456 -0.35 47.04 -5.60
N ALA A 457 0.46 46.01 -5.40
CA ALA A 457 0.61 44.92 -6.35
C ALA A 457 -0.81 44.57 -6.79
N SER A 458 -1.11 44.85 -8.05
CA SER A 458 -2.38 44.46 -8.63
C SER A 458 -2.43 42.96 -8.42
N ALA A 459 -3.35 42.51 -7.56
CA ALA A 459 -3.56 41.12 -7.31
C ALA A 459 -3.79 40.48 -8.68
N VAL A 460 -2.82 39.67 -9.10
CA VAL A 460 -3.04 38.73 -10.20
C VAL A 460 -4.33 38.00 -9.82
N PRO A 461 -5.36 38.01 -10.68
CA PRO A 461 -6.53 37.18 -10.42
C PRO A 461 -6.02 35.74 -10.35
N VAL A 462 -6.07 35.16 -9.17
CA VAL A 462 -6.05 33.72 -9.01
C VAL A 462 -7.15 33.20 -9.93
N PRO A 463 -6.86 32.33 -10.93
CA PRO A 463 -7.94 31.69 -11.65
C PRO A 463 -8.73 30.90 -10.61
N ALA A 464 -10.03 31.21 -10.52
CA ALA A 464 -10.96 30.47 -9.69
C ALA A 464 -10.76 28.96 -9.93
N PRO A 465 -10.82 28.10 -8.89
CA PRO A 465 -10.93 26.68 -9.14
C PRO A 465 -12.17 26.51 -10.00
N THR A 466 -11.99 25.98 -11.22
CA THR A 466 -13.10 25.51 -12.03
C THR A 466 -13.80 24.44 -11.21
N ALA A 467 -14.85 24.83 -10.51
CA ALA A 467 -15.91 23.93 -10.10
C ALA A 467 -16.41 23.28 -11.39
N SER A 468 -15.98 22.04 -11.61
CA SER A 468 -16.50 21.20 -12.67
C SER A 468 -17.97 20.97 -12.33
N SER A 469 -18.83 21.77 -12.95
CA SER A 469 -20.27 21.67 -12.86
C SER A 469 -20.69 20.27 -13.34
N SER A 470 -21.07 19.44 -12.37
CA SER A 470 -22.08 18.40 -12.58
C SER A 470 -23.38 19.12 -12.98
N GLY A 471 -23.61 19.21 -14.29
CA GLY A 471 -24.78 19.84 -14.88
C GLY A 471 -25.42 18.90 -15.89
N ALA A 472 -26.43 18.19 -15.42
CA ALA A 472 -27.61 17.70 -16.14
C ALA A 472 -27.62 17.90 -17.66
N ARG A 473 -27.58 16.79 -18.40
CA ARG A 473 -28.15 16.75 -19.75
C ARG A 473 -29.65 16.47 -19.61
N ALA A 474 -30.44 17.49 -19.92
CA ALA A 474 -31.85 17.36 -20.23
C ALA A 474 -32.03 16.92 -21.68
N ASP A 475 -33.11 16.16 -21.87
CA ASP A 475 -33.57 15.52 -23.08
C ASP A 475 -33.87 16.46 -24.25
N SER A 476 -33.78 15.91 -25.46
CA SER A 476 -34.73 16.21 -26.55
C SER A 476 -34.77 15.05 -27.56
N SER A 477 -35.75 14.18 -27.31
CA SER A 477 -36.66 13.49 -28.22
C SER A 477 -36.37 13.41 -29.73
N ALA A 478 -36.36 12.18 -30.25
CA ALA A 478 -37.17 11.78 -31.41
C ALA A 478 -37.43 10.26 -31.43
N SER A 479 -38.71 9.92 -31.23
CA SER A 479 -39.52 8.76 -31.67
C SER A 479 -38.88 7.57 -32.38
N THR A 480 -39.18 6.33 -31.94
CA THR A 480 -40.10 5.41 -32.66
C THR A 480 -40.52 4.20 -31.78
N ALA A 481 -41.82 3.85 -31.79
CA ALA A 481 -42.49 2.59 -31.40
C ALA A 481 -42.27 2.07 -29.95
N GLY A 482 -43.27 1.81 -29.10
CA GLY A 482 -44.63 1.33 -29.34
C GLY A 482 -44.77 -0.13 -28.90
N SER A 483 -45.08 -0.39 -27.63
CA SER A 483 -45.94 -1.52 -27.20
C SER A 483 -46.11 -1.58 -25.68
N THR A 484 -47.38 -1.57 -25.28
CA THR A 484 -47.93 -1.70 -23.93
C THR A 484 -47.95 -3.15 -23.46
N THR A 485 -47.59 -3.42 -22.20
CA THR A 485 -48.29 -4.42 -21.38
C THR A 485 -47.98 -4.20 -19.91
N GLY A 486 -49.02 -3.94 -19.10
CA GLY A 486 -48.92 -3.82 -17.66
C GLY A 486 -49.05 -5.17 -16.96
N ALA A 487 -48.45 -5.29 -15.78
CA ALA A 487 -48.88 -6.20 -14.72
C ALA A 487 -48.24 -5.78 -13.38
N SER A 488 -49.08 -5.64 -12.35
CA SER A 488 -48.72 -5.43 -10.94
C SER A 488 -47.96 -6.62 -10.34
N PRO A 489 -47.21 -6.47 -9.24
CA PRO A 489 -46.84 -7.59 -8.37
C PRO A 489 -47.75 -7.67 -7.12
N PRO A 490 -48.10 -8.89 -6.66
CA PRO A 490 -48.84 -9.11 -5.42
C PRO A 490 -47.92 -9.35 -4.22
N ALA A 491 -48.55 -9.34 -3.04
CA ALA A 491 -47.99 -9.53 -1.71
C ALA A 491 -47.76 -11.01 -1.31
N GLY A 492 -46.76 -11.22 -0.43
CA GLY A 492 -46.64 -12.34 0.52
C GLY A 492 -45.99 -13.64 0.01
N PRO A 493 -45.53 -14.57 0.89
CA PRO A 493 -46.00 -14.76 2.27
C PRO A 493 -44.93 -15.04 3.37
N SER A 494 -45.42 -15.00 4.62
CA SER A 494 -44.82 -15.46 5.87
C SER A 494 -44.40 -16.94 5.89
N GLY A 495 -43.38 -17.27 6.69
CA GLY A 495 -43.06 -18.62 7.14
C GLY A 495 -42.22 -18.60 8.42
N SER A 496 -42.70 -19.26 9.47
CA SER A 496 -42.21 -19.22 10.85
C SER A 496 -41.33 -20.44 11.22
N ARG A 497 -40.19 -20.18 11.93
CA ARG A 497 -39.48 -21.02 12.96
C ARG A 497 -38.95 -22.44 12.57
N PRO A 498 -38.07 -23.12 13.38
CA PRO A 498 -37.51 -22.79 14.69
C PRO A 498 -35.98 -22.99 14.90
N VAL A 499 -35.54 -22.53 16.08
CA VAL A 499 -34.23 -22.71 16.74
C VAL A 499 -34.17 -24.06 17.47
N PRO A 500 -33.03 -24.77 17.52
CA PRO A 500 -32.81 -25.83 18.51
C PRO A 500 -31.96 -25.35 19.68
N THR A 501 -32.40 -25.75 20.87
CA THR A 501 -31.77 -25.56 22.18
C THR A 501 -30.65 -26.57 22.42
N SER A 502 -29.60 -26.08 23.07
CA SER A 502 -28.58 -26.86 23.77
C SER A 502 -29.13 -27.42 25.08
N SER A 503 -28.89 -28.69 25.36
CA SER A 503 -28.79 -29.23 26.72
C SER A 503 -27.91 -30.48 26.71
N ALA A 504 -26.92 -30.46 27.59
CA ALA A 504 -26.07 -31.58 27.96
C ALA A 504 -26.78 -32.47 28.99
N ALA A 505 -26.71 -33.78 28.75
CA ALA A 505 -26.63 -34.86 29.73
C ALA A 505 -26.08 -36.09 28.99
#